data_AF-A0A855K517-F1
#
_entry.id   AF-A0A855K517-F1
#
_cell.length_a   1.000
_cell.length_b   1.000
_cell.length_c   1.000
_cell.angle_alpha   90.00
_cell.angle_beta   90.00
_cell.angle_gamma   90.00
#
_symmetry.space_group_name_H-M   'P 1'
#
loop_
_entity.id
_entity.type
_entity.pdbx_description
1 polymer ?
#
loop_
_entity_poly.entity_id
_entity_poly.type
_entity_poly.pdbx_seq_one_letter_code
_entity_poly.pdbx_strand_id
1 'polypeptide(L)'
;MATPQALPGFMRRDRDESGFFNGIPLLHSAVQSVPVGEGLTARFCLSEDVFNSGSACEGRALSALLCRPGDAVPVAVLDATVLSRGTGRGMGVSESCELLSESLNKVVNDLSKTCVEDLFGVVSSGGILVLNRLEVRTDYNHLGISHRFFTSITERVNKQFKLALYALHPFPLQYEYCEPDADSPEYEAFWESFRADVEKISNFYCYEFDCKSASVDEGLLINAFSGWQLNIDRFGWTVVLSE
;
A
#
# COMPACT_ATOMS: atom_id res chain seq x y z
N MET A 1 50.90 -15.06 20.12
CA MET A 1 50.21 -13.86 19.61
C MET A 1 49.28 -14.34 18.52
N ALA A 2 47.97 -14.37 18.80
CA ALA A 2 46.97 -14.86 17.84
C ALA A 2 46.44 -13.66 17.05
N THR A 3 46.52 -13.76 15.73
CA THR A 3 45.92 -12.83 14.76
C THR A 3 44.40 -12.83 14.94
N PRO A 4 43.72 -11.67 14.90
CA PRO A 4 42.27 -11.65 14.85
C PRO A 4 41.82 -12.20 13.49
N GLN A 5 41.08 -13.31 13.49
CA GLN A 5 40.37 -13.75 12.30
C GLN A 5 39.33 -12.69 11.93
N ALA A 6 39.45 -12.16 10.73
CA ALA A 6 38.45 -11.30 10.13
C ALA A 6 37.10 -12.04 10.13
N LEU A 7 36.08 -11.38 10.67
CA LEU A 7 34.70 -11.84 10.63
C LEU A 7 34.31 -12.11 9.16
N PRO A 8 33.72 -13.26 8.83
CA PRO A 8 33.31 -13.54 7.48
C PRO A 8 32.16 -12.61 7.08
N GLY A 9 32.37 -11.90 5.97
CA GLY A 9 31.40 -11.64 4.91
C GLY A 9 30.12 -10.91 5.28
N PHE A 10 29.89 -9.77 4.60
CA PHE A 10 28.53 -9.31 4.32
C PHE A 10 27.68 -10.52 3.91
N MET A 11 26.70 -10.90 4.74
CA MET A 11 25.72 -11.89 4.36
C MET A 11 24.96 -11.32 3.17
N ARG A 12 25.33 -11.76 1.97
CA ARG A 12 24.46 -11.68 0.80
C ARG A 12 23.27 -12.56 1.17
N ARG A 13 22.15 -11.93 1.53
CA ARG A 13 20.90 -12.65 1.83
C ARG A 13 20.55 -13.49 0.62
N ASP A 14 20.29 -14.78 0.84
CA ASP A 14 19.82 -15.65 -0.24
C ASP A 14 18.47 -15.11 -0.74
N ARG A 15 18.33 -15.07 -2.06
CA ARG A 15 17.16 -14.52 -2.78
C ARG A 15 15.84 -15.17 -2.31
N ASP A 16 15.90 -16.39 -1.81
CA ASP A 16 14.76 -17.18 -1.32
C ASP A 16 14.34 -16.83 0.13
N GLU A 17 15.12 -16.03 0.87
CA GLU A 17 14.78 -15.57 2.23
C GLU A 17 14.17 -14.16 2.26
N SER A 18 14.01 -13.53 1.09
CA SER A 18 13.49 -12.17 0.98
C SER A 18 11.96 -12.14 0.91
N GLY A 19 11.36 -11.33 1.78
CA GLY A 19 10.00 -10.85 1.60
C GLY A 19 9.13 -10.86 2.85
N PHE A 20 9.26 -11.86 3.75
CA PHE A 20 8.16 -12.03 4.71
C PHE A 20 8.02 -10.92 5.76
N PHE A 21 9.10 -10.35 6.30
CA PHE A 21 9.00 -9.26 7.29
C PHE A 21 10.21 -8.33 7.31
N ASN A 22 10.31 -7.39 6.37
CA ASN A 22 10.92 -6.10 6.73
C ASN A 22 9.95 -5.40 7.71
N GLY A 23 10.08 -5.71 9.00
CA GLY A 23 9.23 -5.20 10.08
C GLY A 23 7.80 -5.73 10.09
N ILE A 24 7.41 -6.50 11.11
CA ILE A 24 5.99 -6.72 11.43
C ILE A 24 5.48 -5.41 12.04
N PRO A 25 4.44 -4.76 11.47
CA PRO A 25 3.96 -3.51 12.01
C PRO A 25 3.42 -3.74 13.42
N LEU A 26 3.88 -2.90 14.34
CA LEU A 26 3.36 -2.86 15.69
C LEU A 26 1.99 -2.17 15.64
N LEU A 27 0.95 -2.89 16.04
CA LEU A 27 -0.38 -2.30 16.14
C LEU A 27 -0.41 -1.37 17.36
N HIS A 28 -0.24 -0.08 17.09
CA HIS A 28 -0.39 0.99 18.07
C HIS A 28 -1.87 1.40 18.19
N SER A 29 -2.27 2.05 19.29
CA SER A 29 -3.63 2.62 19.45
C SER A 29 -4.76 1.59 19.69
N ALA A 30 -6.01 2.00 19.47
CA ALA A 30 -7.22 1.21 19.70
C ALA A 30 -7.37 0.08 18.68
N VAL A 31 -6.74 -1.07 18.98
CA VAL A 31 -6.79 -2.27 18.14
C VAL A 31 -8.22 -2.80 18.02
N GLN A 32 -8.68 -2.95 16.79
CA GLN A 32 -9.92 -3.59 16.44
C GLN A 32 -9.66 -4.99 15.88
N SER A 33 -10.68 -5.85 15.91
CA SER A 33 -10.60 -7.20 15.34
C SER A 33 -11.79 -7.47 14.44
N VAL A 34 -11.54 -8.16 13.32
CA VAL A 34 -12.56 -8.52 12.34
C VAL A 34 -12.32 -9.95 11.85
N PRO A 35 -13.37 -10.80 11.78
CA PRO A 35 -13.22 -12.13 11.21
C PRO A 35 -12.94 -12.05 9.71
N VAL A 36 -12.00 -12.88 9.23
CA VAL A 36 -11.63 -12.98 7.80
C VAL A 36 -12.14 -14.29 7.17
N GLY A 37 -12.70 -15.18 8.00
CA GLY A 37 -13.17 -16.51 7.60
C GLY A 37 -12.22 -17.63 8.05
N GLU A 38 -12.68 -18.88 8.01
CA GLU A 38 -11.86 -20.08 8.30
C GLU A 38 -11.17 -20.06 9.67
N GLY A 39 -11.79 -19.39 10.65
CA GLY A 39 -11.23 -19.22 11.99
C GLY A 39 -10.09 -18.21 12.09
N LEU A 40 -9.77 -17.49 11.01
CA LEU A 40 -8.78 -16.42 10.99
C LEU A 40 -9.41 -15.09 11.40
N THR A 41 -8.68 -14.35 12.23
CA THR A 41 -9.09 -13.03 12.71
C THR A 41 -8.01 -12.02 12.37
N ALA A 42 -8.39 -10.98 11.63
CA ALA A 42 -7.55 -9.83 11.41
C ALA A 42 -7.63 -8.89 12.60
N ARG A 43 -6.49 -8.33 12.98
CA ARG A 43 -6.38 -7.24 13.93
C ARG A 43 -5.88 -6.02 13.17
N PHE A 44 -6.46 -4.86 13.41
CA PHE A 44 -6.01 -3.63 12.76
C PHE A 44 -6.16 -2.43 13.67
N CYS A 45 -5.41 -1.38 13.35
CA CYS A 45 -5.51 -0.08 14.00
C CYS A 45 -5.44 1.02 12.95
N LEU A 46 -6.08 2.15 13.27
CA LEU A 46 -5.91 3.41 12.56
C LEU A 46 -5.22 4.38 13.51
N SER A 47 -4.25 5.13 12.98
CA SER A 47 -3.65 6.22 13.74
C SER A 47 -4.63 7.38 13.95
N GLU A 48 -4.23 8.32 14.81
CA GLU A 48 -4.75 9.68 14.74
C GLU A 48 -4.36 10.34 13.41
N ASP A 49 -4.91 11.52 13.13
CA ASP A 49 -4.50 12.29 11.96
C ASP A 49 -3.00 12.59 12.05
N VAL A 50 -2.24 12.15 11.04
CA VAL A 50 -0.80 12.36 10.94
C VAL A 50 -0.45 13.65 10.20
N PHE A 51 -1.44 14.34 9.63
CA PHE A 51 -1.25 15.67 9.06
C PHE A 51 -1.43 16.78 10.11
N ASN A 52 -1.02 18.00 9.74
CA ASN A 52 -1.23 19.18 10.56
C ASN A 52 -2.70 19.61 10.52
N SER A 53 -3.25 20.02 11.66
CA SER A 53 -4.60 20.61 11.83
C SER A 53 -5.01 21.69 10.82
N GLY A 54 -4.06 22.34 10.11
CA GLY A 54 -4.32 23.28 9.02
C GLY A 54 -4.59 22.65 7.65
N SER A 55 -4.42 21.35 7.49
CA SER A 55 -4.56 20.61 6.23
C SER A 55 -6.02 20.44 5.79
N ALA A 56 -6.26 20.57 4.48
CA ALA A 56 -7.55 20.27 3.89
C ALA A 56 -7.85 18.76 3.86
N CYS A 57 -6.84 17.91 4.06
CA CYS A 57 -6.93 16.46 4.11
C CYS A 57 -6.54 15.93 5.51
N GLU A 58 -7.20 14.89 6.00
CA GLU A 58 -6.69 14.05 7.10
C GLU A 58 -6.00 12.83 6.51
N GLY A 59 -4.87 12.44 7.11
CA GLY A 59 -4.13 11.25 6.76
C GLY A 59 -4.09 10.32 7.96
N ARG A 60 -4.50 9.07 7.79
CA ARG A 60 -4.45 8.07 8.88
C ARG A 60 -3.73 6.82 8.41
N ALA A 61 -2.67 6.45 9.12
CA ALA A 61 -1.98 5.19 8.89
C ALA A 61 -2.88 4.04 9.34
N LEU A 62 -3.06 3.06 8.46
CA LEU A 62 -3.77 1.82 8.69
C LEU A 62 -2.74 0.69 8.69
N SER A 63 -2.60 0.01 9.84
CA SER A 63 -1.82 -1.22 9.93
C SER A 63 -2.74 -2.36 10.34
N ALA A 64 -2.59 -3.50 9.67
CA ALA A 64 -3.36 -4.69 9.92
C ALA A 64 -2.50 -5.95 9.86
N LEU A 65 -2.84 -6.90 10.72
CA LEU A 65 -2.21 -8.21 10.84
C LEU A 65 -3.29 -9.29 10.80
N LEU A 66 -3.09 -10.31 9.99
CA LEU A 66 -3.86 -11.54 10.05
C LEU A 66 -3.08 -12.57 10.83
N CYS A 67 -3.55 -12.95 12.02
CA CYS A 67 -2.89 -13.94 12.86
C CYS A 67 -3.69 -15.23 12.90
N ARG A 68 -3.00 -16.37 12.87
CA ARG A 68 -3.57 -17.66 13.26
C ARG A 68 -3.35 -17.86 14.76
N PRO A 69 -4.33 -18.40 15.51
CA PRO A 69 -4.10 -18.74 16.91
C PRO A 69 -2.90 -19.68 17.07
N GLY A 70 -1.93 -19.26 17.89
CA GLY A 70 -0.72 -20.04 18.17
C GLY A 70 0.47 -19.77 17.23
N ASP A 71 0.29 -19.03 16.14
CA ASP A 71 1.41 -18.65 15.27
C ASP A 71 2.20 -17.48 15.88
N ALA A 72 3.53 -17.59 15.88
CA ALA A 72 4.44 -16.53 16.33
C ALA A 72 4.54 -15.37 15.32
N VAL A 73 4.12 -15.61 14.08
CA VAL A 73 4.32 -14.74 12.92
C VAL A 73 3.00 -14.62 12.17
N PRO A 74 2.58 -13.41 11.75
CA PRO A 74 1.30 -13.25 11.07
C PRO A 74 1.28 -13.98 9.72
N VAL A 75 0.09 -14.41 9.33
CA VAL A 75 -0.22 -14.99 8.02
C VAL A 75 -0.23 -13.92 6.94
N ALA A 76 -0.68 -12.71 7.26
CA ALA A 76 -0.67 -11.60 6.33
C ALA A 76 -0.49 -10.26 7.05
N VAL A 77 0.08 -9.29 6.33
CA VAL A 77 0.31 -7.93 6.79
C VAL A 77 -0.24 -6.97 5.74
N LEU A 78 -0.87 -5.90 6.20
CA LEU A 78 -1.32 -4.80 5.35
C LEU A 78 -0.95 -3.49 6.02
N ASP A 79 -0.27 -2.62 5.26
CA ASP A 79 -0.04 -1.23 5.62
C ASP A 79 -0.59 -0.32 4.52
N ALA A 80 -1.35 0.69 4.92
CA ALA A 80 -1.99 1.64 4.03
C ALA A 80 -2.13 3.01 4.69
N THR A 81 -2.45 4.01 3.89
CA THR A 81 -2.81 5.35 4.36
C THR A 81 -4.22 5.68 3.88
N VAL A 82 -5.10 6.04 4.80
CA VAL A 82 -6.44 6.54 4.48
C VAL A 82 -6.37 8.06 4.41
N LEU A 83 -6.67 8.60 3.24
CA LEU A 83 -6.86 10.03 3.01
C LEU A 83 -8.35 10.33 3.06
N SER A 84 -8.73 11.36 3.82
CA SER A 84 -10.13 11.77 3.95
C SER A 84 -10.23 13.28 4.13
N ARG A 85 -11.45 13.81 4.05
CA ARG A 85 -11.67 15.25 4.20
C ARG A 85 -11.21 15.75 5.57
N GLY A 86 -10.30 16.71 5.56
CA GLY A 86 -9.91 17.49 6.74
C GLY A 86 -10.73 18.76 6.92
N THR A 87 -10.54 19.39 8.07
CA THR A 87 -11.21 20.64 8.45
C THR A 87 -10.42 21.90 8.11
N GLY A 88 -9.12 21.74 7.79
CA GLY A 88 -8.23 22.85 7.47
C GLY A 88 -8.44 23.39 6.06
N ARG A 89 -7.72 24.48 5.75
CA ARG A 89 -7.78 25.20 4.46
C ARG A 89 -6.41 25.72 4.00
N GLY A 90 -5.35 25.41 4.74
CA GLY A 90 -4.02 26.01 4.57
C GLY A 90 -3.10 25.23 3.64
N MET A 91 -3.18 23.89 3.64
CA MET A 91 -2.39 23.01 2.79
C MET A 91 -3.33 22.09 2.00
N GLY A 92 -3.03 21.90 0.71
CA GLY A 92 -3.75 20.96 -0.15
C GLY A 92 -3.35 19.51 0.12
N VAL A 93 -3.90 18.60 -0.68
CA VAL A 93 -3.70 17.15 -0.49
C VAL A 93 -2.23 16.78 -0.72
N SER A 94 -1.63 17.23 -1.82
CA SER A 94 -0.24 16.90 -2.18
C SER A 94 0.77 17.48 -1.19
N GLU A 95 0.61 18.74 -0.77
CA GLU A 95 1.55 19.36 0.19
C GLU A 95 1.52 18.67 1.56
N SER A 96 0.36 18.14 1.95
CA SER A 96 0.23 17.42 3.21
C SER A 96 0.95 16.06 3.18
N CYS A 97 0.89 15.37 2.03
CA CYS A 97 1.52 14.06 1.83
C CYS A 97 3.04 14.11 1.72
N GLU A 98 3.61 15.20 1.19
CA GLU A 98 5.06 15.40 1.07
C GLU A 98 5.81 15.22 2.39
N LEU A 99 5.16 15.53 3.51
CA LEU A 99 5.75 15.51 4.85
C LEU A 99 5.80 14.12 5.51
N LEU A 100 5.16 13.10 4.95
CA LEU A 100 5.03 11.78 5.59
C LEU A 100 5.93 10.70 5.01
N SER A 101 5.81 10.44 3.70
CA SER A 101 6.63 9.45 3.02
C SER A 101 6.73 9.74 1.53
N GLU A 102 7.88 9.42 0.95
CA GLU A 102 8.10 9.55 -0.49
C GLU A 102 7.15 8.67 -1.30
N SER A 103 6.83 7.46 -0.80
CA SER A 103 5.90 6.53 -1.44
C SER A 103 4.48 7.08 -1.52
N LEU A 104 3.96 7.64 -0.42
CA LEU A 104 2.64 8.27 -0.38
C LEU A 104 2.61 9.50 -1.28
N ASN A 105 3.63 10.34 -1.20
CA ASN A 105 3.75 11.54 -2.01
C ASN A 105 3.74 11.19 -3.51
N LYS A 106 4.47 10.14 -3.92
CA LYS A 106 4.46 9.66 -5.31
C LYS A 106 3.06 9.27 -5.76
N VAL A 107 2.36 8.42 -5.01
CA VAL A 107 0.99 8.00 -5.35
C VAL A 107 0.05 9.20 -5.46
N VAL A 108 0.10 10.12 -4.50
CA VAL A 108 -0.79 11.29 -4.46
C VAL A 108 -0.51 12.29 -5.57
N ASN A 109 0.76 12.51 -5.91
CA ASN A 109 1.12 13.36 -7.05
C ASN A 109 0.65 12.76 -8.37
N ASP A 110 0.83 11.46 -8.56
CA ASP A 110 0.40 10.77 -9.78
C ASP A 110 -1.14 10.76 -9.89
N LEU A 111 -1.85 10.50 -8.78
CA LEU A 111 -3.30 10.67 -8.69
C LEU A 111 -3.72 12.10 -9.06
N SER A 112 -3.07 13.12 -8.49
CA SER A 112 -3.41 14.52 -8.72
C SER A 112 -3.15 14.97 -10.16
N LYS A 113 -2.12 14.41 -10.82
CA LYS A 113 -1.78 14.73 -12.21
C LYS A 113 -2.73 14.08 -13.20
N THR A 114 -3.19 12.87 -12.89
CA THR A 114 -4.01 12.05 -13.78
C THR A 114 -5.50 12.16 -13.49
N CYS A 115 -5.91 12.83 -12.41
CA CYS A 115 -7.31 13.11 -12.14
C CYS A 115 -7.84 14.17 -13.11
N VAL A 116 -8.97 13.89 -13.75
CA VAL A 116 -9.66 14.87 -14.60
C VAL A 116 -10.31 15.97 -13.73
N GLU A 117 -10.71 15.59 -12.52
CA GLU A 117 -11.25 16.51 -11.51
C GLU A 117 -10.15 16.95 -10.52
N ASP A 118 -10.52 17.79 -9.56
CA ASP A 118 -9.66 18.11 -8.43
C ASP A 118 -9.60 16.90 -7.47
N LEU A 119 -8.39 16.42 -7.17
CA LEU A 119 -8.17 15.32 -6.22
C LEU A 119 -8.81 15.61 -4.86
N PHE A 120 -8.83 16.88 -4.43
CA PHE A 120 -9.50 17.27 -3.20
C PHE A 120 -11.02 17.07 -3.27
N GLY A 121 -11.63 17.23 -4.44
CA GLY A 121 -13.04 16.92 -4.69
C GLY A 121 -13.34 15.43 -4.48
N VAL A 122 -12.45 14.56 -4.95
CA VAL A 122 -12.54 13.11 -4.73
C VAL A 122 -12.44 12.78 -3.24
N VAL A 123 -11.36 13.21 -2.57
CA VAL A 123 -11.14 13.00 -1.12
C VAL A 123 -12.29 13.55 -0.26
N SER A 124 -12.91 14.65 -0.70
CA SER A 124 -14.05 15.28 -0.03
C SER A 124 -15.35 14.52 -0.22
N SER A 125 -15.53 13.87 -1.37
CA SER A 125 -16.72 13.09 -1.71
C SER A 125 -16.66 11.68 -1.12
N GLY A 126 -15.46 11.10 -1.05
CA GLY A 126 -15.17 9.87 -0.34
C GLY A 126 -13.67 9.69 -0.09
N GLY A 127 -13.31 8.90 0.92
CA GLY A 127 -11.90 8.70 1.26
C GLY A 127 -11.12 7.95 0.17
N ILE A 128 -9.80 8.16 0.12
CA ILE A 128 -8.89 7.38 -0.73
C ILE A 128 -8.04 6.49 0.16
N LEU A 129 -7.93 5.21 -0.16
CA LEU A 129 -7.00 4.29 0.50
C LEU A 129 -5.76 4.10 -0.37
N VAL A 130 -4.62 4.58 0.09
CA VAL A 130 -3.32 4.33 -0.56
C VAL A 130 -2.72 3.07 0.05
N LEU A 131 -2.65 1.98 -0.70
CA LEU A 131 -2.08 0.72 -0.24
C LEU A 131 -0.56 0.76 -0.41
N ASN A 132 0.16 0.66 0.70
CA ASN A 132 1.62 0.68 0.71
C ASN A 132 2.21 -0.74 0.70
N ARG A 133 1.53 -1.68 1.37
CA ARG A 133 1.99 -3.06 1.53
C ARG A 133 0.80 -3.99 1.72
N LEU A 134 0.84 -5.10 1.00
CA LEU A 134 0.01 -6.28 1.26
C LEU A 134 0.87 -7.52 1.03
N GLU A 135 1.16 -8.25 2.09
CA GLU A 135 1.97 -9.46 2.03
C GLU A 135 1.24 -10.62 2.69
N VAL A 136 1.28 -11.78 2.03
CA VAL A 136 0.64 -13.01 2.48
C VAL A 136 1.66 -14.13 2.47
N ARG A 137 1.81 -14.83 3.61
CA ARG A 137 2.74 -15.93 3.80
C ARG A 137 2.68 -16.91 2.65
N THR A 138 3.83 -17.33 2.13
CA THR A 138 3.92 -18.13 0.90
C THR A 138 3.13 -19.44 1.00
N ASP A 139 3.05 -20.03 2.19
CA ASP A 139 2.24 -21.21 2.50
C ASP A 139 0.71 -20.96 2.45
N TYR A 140 0.27 -19.71 2.27
CA TYR A 140 -1.14 -19.28 2.19
C TYR A 140 -1.52 -18.58 0.87
N ASN A 141 -0.58 -18.34 -0.05
CA ASN A 141 -0.85 -17.60 -1.29
C ASN A 141 -1.96 -18.20 -2.15
N HIS A 142 -2.10 -19.52 -2.15
CA HIS A 142 -3.10 -20.24 -2.95
C HIS A 142 -4.49 -20.27 -2.31
N LEU A 143 -4.66 -19.69 -1.13
CA LEU A 143 -5.89 -19.78 -0.35
C LEU A 143 -6.78 -18.54 -0.50
N GLY A 144 -6.45 -17.57 -1.35
CA GLY A 144 -7.21 -16.32 -1.52
C GLY A 144 -7.23 -15.45 -0.26
N ILE A 145 -6.19 -15.56 0.57
CA ILE A 145 -6.08 -14.84 1.84
C ILE A 145 -5.89 -13.34 1.62
N SER A 146 -5.14 -12.95 0.59
CA SER A 146 -4.97 -11.56 0.12
C SER A 146 -6.31 -10.85 -0.02
N HIS A 147 -7.19 -11.39 -0.86
CA HIS A 147 -8.49 -10.80 -1.14
C HIS A 147 -9.39 -10.75 0.10
N ARG A 148 -9.53 -11.86 0.83
CA ARG A 148 -10.38 -11.89 2.04
C ARG A 148 -9.89 -10.92 3.10
N PHE A 149 -8.58 -10.88 3.33
CA PHE A 149 -7.97 -10.00 4.33
C PHE A 149 -8.16 -8.53 3.97
N PHE A 150 -7.79 -8.14 2.74
CA PHE A 150 -7.96 -6.78 2.26
C PHE A 150 -9.44 -6.35 2.30
N THR A 151 -10.36 -7.19 1.82
CA THR A 151 -11.81 -6.90 1.83
C THR A 151 -12.33 -6.70 3.24
N SER A 152 -12.02 -7.61 4.17
CA SER A 152 -12.51 -7.54 5.55
C SER A 152 -12.04 -6.27 6.28
N ILE A 153 -10.79 -5.86 6.04
CA ILE A 153 -10.23 -4.63 6.60
C ILE A 153 -10.88 -3.41 5.95
N THR A 154 -10.93 -3.35 4.63
CA THR A 154 -11.43 -2.17 3.92
C THR A 154 -12.92 -1.97 4.11
N GLU A 155 -13.74 -3.02 4.19
CA GLU A 155 -15.16 -2.92 4.57
C GLU A 155 -15.34 -2.28 5.95
N ARG A 156 -14.46 -2.61 6.90
CA ARG A 156 -14.53 -2.07 8.26
C ARG A 156 -14.11 -0.61 8.30
N VAL A 157 -13.07 -0.24 7.55
CA VAL A 157 -12.60 1.15 7.40
C VAL A 157 -13.61 2.00 6.62
N ASN A 158 -14.24 1.43 5.59
CA ASN A 158 -15.22 2.11 4.74
C ASN A 158 -16.44 2.60 5.54
N LYS A 159 -16.86 1.86 6.57
CA LYS A 159 -17.93 2.28 7.50
C LYS A 159 -17.63 3.61 8.22
N GLN A 160 -16.35 4.00 8.33
CA GLN A 160 -15.92 5.23 8.99
C GLN A 160 -15.62 6.35 7.98
N PHE A 161 -14.95 6.03 6.86
CA PHE A 161 -14.38 7.04 5.95
C PHE A 161 -15.09 7.14 4.59
N LYS A 162 -16.07 6.28 4.29
CA LYS A 162 -16.77 6.24 2.99
C LYS A 162 -15.78 6.25 1.83
N LEU A 163 -14.92 5.23 1.78
CA LEU A 163 -13.88 5.12 0.78
C LEU A 163 -14.50 5.06 -0.62
N ALA A 164 -13.94 5.86 -1.54
CA ALA A 164 -14.32 5.93 -2.94
C ALA A 164 -13.34 5.21 -3.84
N LEU A 165 -12.04 5.37 -3.57
CA LEU A 165 -10.95 4.89 -4.41
C LEU A 165 -9.89 4.20 -3.55
N TYR A 166 -9.23 3.19 -4.09
CA TYR A 166 -7.90 2.79 -3.61
C TYR A 166 -6.88 2.86 -4.72
N ALA A 167 -5.64 3.14 -4.32
CA ALA A 167 -4.53 3.42 -5.21
C ALA A 167 -3.23 2.82 -4.67
N LEU A 168 -2.34 2.39 -5.55
CA LEU A 168 -1.04 1.85 -5.17
C LEU A 168 -0.02 1.95 -6.31
N HIS A 169 1.25 2.02 -5.94
CA HIS A 169 2.37 1.72 -6.83
C HIS A 169 2.86 0.31 -6.52
N PRO A 170 2.81 -0.64 -7.47
CA PRO A 170 3.36 -1.97 -7.29
C PRO A 170 4.85 -1.88 -6.97
N PHE A 171 5.22 -2.36 -5.78
CA PHE A 171 6.61 -2.34 -5.32
C PHE A 171 6.98 -3.69 -4.71
N PRO A 172 7.93 -4.43 -5.30
CA PRO A 172 8.43 -5.66 -4.70
C PRO A 172 9.36 -5.31 -3.54
N LEU A 173 8.88 -5.52 -2.31
CA LEU A 173 9.54 -5.10 -1.07
C LEU A 173 10.92 -5.75 -0.86
N GLN A 174 11.23 -6.85 -1.53
CA GLN A 174 12.57 -7.44 -1.51
C GLN A 174 13.66 -6.53 -2.08
N TYR A 175 13.31 -5.50 -2.85
CA TYR A 175 14.25 -4.52 -3.40
C TYR A 175 14.39 -3.26 -2.53
N GLU A 176 13.65 -3.16 -1.43
CA GLU A 176 13.74 -2.02 -0.51
C GLU A 176 15.16 -1.90 0.05
N TYR A 177 15.82 -0.76 -0.19
CA TYR A 177 17.21 -0.48 0.18
C TYR A 177 18.25 -1.44 -0.43
N CYS A 178 17.94 -2.08 -1.56
CA CYS A 178 18.85 -3.02 -2.25
C CYS A 178 19.38 -2.50 -3.60
N GLU A 179 19.16 -1.23 -3.93
CA GLU A 179 19.64 -0.64 -5.19
C GLU A 179 21.18 -0.65 -5.25
N PRO A 180 21.79 -1.23 -6.31
CA PRO A 180 23.24 -1.21 -6.50
C PRO A 180 23.73 0.13 -7.05
N ASP A 181 25.02 0.41 -6.89
CA ASP A 181 25.66 1.58 -7.50
C ASP A 181 25.52 1.56 -9.03
N ALA A 182 25.34 2.73 -9.65
CA ALA A 182 25.15 2.85 -11.11
C ALA A 182 26.31 2.29 -11.94
N ASP A 183 27.53 2.29 -11.39
CA ASP A 183 28.73 1.78 -12.04
C ASP A 183 28.97 0.28 -11.76
N SER A 184 28.11 -0.37 -10.98
CA SER A 184 28.26 -1.79 -10.64
C SER A 184 27.86 -2.70 -11.81
N PRO A 185 28.55 -3.84 -12.00
CA PRO A 185 28.19 -4.79 -13.06
C PRO A 185 26.82 -5.45 -12.86
N GLU A 186 26.26 -5.38 -11.65
CA GLU A 186 24.93 -5.90 -11.30
C GLU A 186 23.79 -4.92 -11.59
N TYR A 187 24.07 -3.65 -11.90
CA TYR A 187 23.05 -2.60 -12.05
C TYR A 187 21.97 -2.96 -13.06
N GLU A 188 22.36 -3.33 -14.29
CA GLU A 188 21.39 -3.69 -15.33
C GLU A 188 20.57 -4.94 -14.96
N ALA A 189 21.23 -5.98 -14.42
CA ALA A 189 20.56 -7.21 -14.01
C ALA A 189 19.58 -7.00 -12.85
N PHE A 190 19.91 -6.09 -11.93
CA PHE A 190 19.02 -5.65 -10.86
C PHE A 190 17.77 -5.00 -11.44
N TRP A 191 17.91 -4.01 -12.33
CA TRP A 191 16.76 -3.31 -12.90
C TRP A 191 15.91 -4.18 -13.81
N GLU A 192 16.49 -5.12 -14.54
CA GLU A 192 15.74 -6.13 -15.28
C GLU A 192 14.89 -7.00 -14.34
N SER A 193 15.48 -7.50 -13.25
CA SER A 193 14.77 -8.33 -12.26
C SER A 193 13.67 -7.54 -11.54
N PHE A 194 13.98 -6.30 -11.13
CA PHE A 194 13.03 -5.39 -10.50
C PHE A 194 11.83 -5.14 -11.41
N ARG A 195 12.05 -4.80 -12.68
CA ARG A 195 10.96 -4.55 -13.64
C ARG A 195 10.07 -5.78 -13.83
N ALA A 196 10.66 -6.97 -13.93
CA ALA A 196 9.91 -8.21 -14.06
C ALA A 196 9.04 -8.50 -12.81
N ASP A 197 9.58 -8.26 -11.61
CA ASP A 197 8.82 -8.44 -10.37
C ASP A 197 7.74 -7.38 -10.20
N VAL A 198 7.99 -6.12 -10.60
CA VAL A 198 6.96 -5.06 -10.66
C VAL A 198 5.82 -5.50 -11.58
N GLU A 199 6.11 -5.95 -12.80
CA GLU A 199 5.10 -6.43 -13.75
C GLU A 199 4.27 -7.58 -13.17
N LYS A 200 4.93 -8.56 -12.54
CA LYS A 200 4.25 -9.68 -11.88
C LYS A 200 3.30 -9.21 -10.78
N ILE A 201 3.73 -8.26 -9.94
CA ILE A 201 2.91 -7.72 -8.85
C ILE A 201 1.77 -6.85 -9.43
N SER A 202 2.02 -6.06 -10.46
CA SER A 202 0.98 -5.30 -11.17
C SER A 202 -0.11 -6.23 -11.68
N ASN A 203 0.27 -7.31 -12.37
CA ASN A 203 -0.66 -8.32 -12.87
C ASN A 203 -1.47 -8.99 -11.75
N PHE A 204 -0.83 -9.25 -10.60
CA PHE A 204 -1.52 -9.73 -9.41
C PHE A 204 -2.61 -8.74 -8.95
N TYR A 205 -2.28 -7.45 -8.79
CA TYR A 205 -3.28 -6.45 -8.37
C TYR A 205 -4.39 -6.25 -9.41
N CYS A 206 -4.07 -6.27 -10.70
CA CYS A 206 -5.06 -6.18 -11.77
C CYS A 206 -6.03 -7.38 -11.75
N TYR A 207 -5.54 -8.59 -11.48
CA TYR A 207 -6.37 -9.80 -11.47
C TYR A 207 -7.14 -10.00 -10.16
N GLU A 208 -6.46 -9.87 -9.03
CA GLU A 208 -7.03 -10.17 -7.71
C GLU A 208 -7.95 -9.05 -7.22
N PHE A 209 -7.65 -7.81 -7.62
CA PHE A 209 -8.34 -6.60 -7.12
C PHE A 209 -8.90 -5.73 -8.25
N ASP A 210 -8.99 -6.22 -9.48
CA ASP A 210 -9.52 -5.46 -10.63
C ASP A 210 -8.89 -4.06 -10.83
N CYS A 211 -7.65 -3.88 -10.35
CA CYS A 211 -6.94 -2.63 -10.50
C CYS A 211 -6.68 -2.29 -11.97
N LYS A 212 -6.69 -1.00 -12.29
CA LYS A 212 -6.43 -0.48 -13.62
C LYS A 212 -5.35 0.59 -13.57
N SER A 213 -4.56 0.67 -14.63
CA SER A 213 -3.57 1.74 -14.78
C SER A 213 -4.27 3.09 -14.91
N ALA A 214 -3.89 4.07 -14.08
CA ALA A 214 -4.43 5.42 -14.12
C ALA A 214 -4.01 6.17 -15.41
N SER A 215 -2.86 5.82 -15.97
CA SER A 215 -2.37 6.31 -17.26
C SER A 215 -1.48 5.26 -17.95
N VAL A 216 -1.05 5.55 -19.18
CA VAL A 216 -0.17 4.65 -19.96
C VAL A 216 1.28 4.72 -19.43
N ASP A 217 1.67 5.85 -18.86
CA ASP A 217 3.07 6.15 -18.50
C ASP A 217 3.34 6.01 -17.00
N GLU A 218 2.30 5.98 -16.17
CA GLU A 218 2.44 5.87 -14.73
C GLU A 218 2.07 4.45 -14.28
N GLY A 219 2.98 3.78 -13.57
CA GLY A 219 2.73 2.48 -12.93
C GLY A 219 1.71 2.53 -11.78
N LEU A 220 0.95 3.62 -11.68
CA LEU A 220 -0.08 3.85 -10.69
C LEU A 220 -1.31 2.98 -11.02
N LEU A 221 -1.64 2.09 -10.11
CA LEU A 221 -2.83 1.26 -10.18
C LEU A 221 -3.92 1.79 -9.27
N ILE A 222 -5.13 1.92 -9.80
CA ILE A 222 -6.30 2.42 -9.08
C ILE A 222 -7.52 1.52 -9.31
N ASN A 223 -8.42 1.50 -8.33
CA ASN A 223 -9.77 0.96 -8.52
C ASN A 223 -10.77 1.66 -7.57
N ALA A 224 -12.06 1.58 -7.90
CA ALA A 224 -13.14 2.09 -7.07
C ALA A 224 -13.55 1.07 -6.00
N PHE A 225 -13.97 1.56 -4.84
CA PHE A 225 -14.68 0.75 -3.85
C PHE A 225 -16.14 0.52 -4.27
N SER A 226 -16.78 -0.49 -3.69
CA SER A 226 -18.19 -0.78 -3.93
C SER A 226 -19.09 0.43 -3.67
N GLY A 227 -20.01 0.70 -4.59
CA GLY A 227 -20.85 1.90 -4.58
C GLY A 227 -20.28 3.07 -5.38
N TRP A 228 -19.08 2.92 -5.94
CA TRP A 228 -18.44 3.90 -6.81
C TRP A 228 -18.11 3.29 -8.17
N GLN A 229 -18.10 4.13 -9.19
CA GLN A 229 -17.74 3.78 -10.56
C GLN A 229 -16.50 4.57 -10.95
N LEU A 230 -15.45 3.84 -11.34
CA LEU A 230 -14.21 4.39 -11.88
C LEU A 230 -14.26 4.40 -13.40
N ASN A 231 -14.07 5.58 -13.99
CA ASN A 231 -13.91 5.76 -15.43
C ASN A 231 -12.49 6.22 -15.72
N ILE A 232 -11.79 5.53 -16.63
CA ILE A 232 -10.45 5.88 -17.09
C ILE A 232 -10.48 6.01 -18.60
N ASP A 233 -9.99 7.12 -19.11
CA ASP A 233 -9.80 7.36 -20.53
C ASP A 233 -8.46 8.07 -20.80
N ARG A 234 -8.25 8.52 -22.04
CA ARG A 234 -7.01 9.19 -22.46
C ARG A 234 -6.75 10.55 -21.78
N PHE A 235 -7.76 11.14 -21.15
CA PHE A 235 -7.68 12.42 -20.47
C PHE A 235 -7.41 12.26 -18.97
N GLY A 236 -7.52 11.04 -18.44
CA GLY A 236 -7.27 10.73 -17.04
C GLY A 236 -8.36 9.85 -16.46
N TRP A 237 -8.60 10.01 -15.16
CA TRP A 237 -9.61 9.25 -14.43
C TRP A 237 -10.60 10.14 -13.68
N THR A 238 -11.80 9.59 -13.48
CA THR A 238 -12.86 10.14 -12.62
C THR A 238 -13.49 9.02 -11.80
N VAL A 239 -13.98 9.35 -10.60
CA VAL A 239 -14.73 8.42 -9.76
C VAL A 239 -16.02 9.07 -9.30
N VAL A 240 -17.14 8.39 -9.56
CA VAL A 240 -18.49 8.90 -9.26
C VAL A 240 -19.29 7.85 -8.50
N LEU A 241 -20.32 8.25 -7.76
CA LEU A 241 -21.22 7.31 -7.11
C LEU A 241 -21.94 6.47 -8.18
N SER A 242 -22.00 5.16 -7.98
CA SER A 242 -22.81 4.27 -8.81
C SER A 242 -24.28 4.50 -8.48
N GLU A 243 -25.10 4.77 -9.49
CA GLU A 243 -26.57 4.79 -9.38
C GLU A 243 -27.15 3.41 -9.05
#